data_AF-A0A351WMP8-F1
#
_entry.id   AF-A0A351WMP8-F1
#
_cell.length_a   1.000
_cell.length_b   1.000
_cell.length_c   1.000
_cell.angle_alpha   90.00
_cell.angle_beta   90.00
_cell.angle_gamma   90.00
#
_symmetry.space_group_name_H-M   'P 1'
#
loop_
_entity.id
_entity.type
_entity.pdbx_description
1 polymer ?
#
loop_
_entity_poly.entity_id
_entity_poly.type
_entity_poly.pdbx_seq_one_letter_code
_entity_poly.pdbx_strand_id
1 'polypeptide(L)'
;MNYPDAASVVTAIQRRRDEGMGLKRRELTVGAHTDPALLRAVIREFESWPAALQAAGIDPARKRPRAFVYENEKAVAERVRELHTQGSPLNATSVRKTENTLYKSARRLFGSWEKCLTLAGLSCDEIPGKKQPRFAGKEEILEAICGRKKAGLPLNAQALRSREKANCDPGLFYTARKIFGSWPKAVQAAGLACETAPEYKRSSRGFLWAYPSPADVIAAIRESTCRVEDWPDDLKEAARHHFGTTSNALVAVQ
;
A
#
# COMPACT_ATOMS: atom_id res chain seq x y z
N MET A 1 26.79 14.21 45.97
CA MET A 1 26.94 15.66 45.81
C MET A 1 25.68 16.34 46.35
N ASN A 2 25.82 17.46 47.03
CA ASN A 2 24.70 18.29 47.45
C ASN A 2 24.73 19.58 46.62
N TYR A 3 23.56 20.04 46.18
CA TYR A 3 23.39 21.22 45.33
C TYR A 3 22.65 22.27 46.17
N PRO A 4 23.36 23.18 46.85
CA PRO A 4 22.74 24.11 47.80
C PRO A 4 21.95 25.24 47.12
N ASP A 5 22.31 25.60 45.90
CA ASP A 5 21.79 26.78 45.19
C ASP A 5 21.68 26.56 43.67
N ALA A 6 20.98 27.48 42.99
CA ALA A 6 20.83 27.47 41.53
C ALA A 6 22.18 27.50 40.78
N ALA A 7 23.21 28.18 41.31
CA ALA A 7 24.53 28.24 40.67
C ALA A 7 25.23 26.87 40.66
N SER A 8 25.19 26.13 41.77
CA SER A 8 25.78 24.78 41.84
C SER A 8 25.12 23.80 40.86
N VAL A 9 23.82 23.96 40.58
CA VAL A 9 23.09 23.16 39.59
C VAL A 9 23.56 23.50 38.17
N VAL A 10 23.73 24.78 37.84
CA VAL A 10 24.26 25.21 36.54
C VAL A 10 25.67 24.70 36.30
N THR A 11 26.56 24.83 37.29
CA THR A 11 27.93 24.31 37.22
C THR A 11 27.95 22.80 37.03
N ALA A 12 27.06 22.06 37.70
CA ALA A 12 26.95 20.62 37.55
C ALA A 12 26.49 20.19 36.15
N ILE A 13 25.52 20.92 35.56
CA ILE A 13 25.07 20.69 34.19
C ILE A 13 26.18 20.96 33.18
N GLN A 14 26.92 22.07 33.35
CA GLN A 14 28.06 22.42 32.48
C GLN A 14 29.18 21.39 32.58
N ARG A 15 29.56 21.01 33.80
CA ARG A 15 30.56 19.96 34.03
C ARG A 15 30.20 18.65 33.34
N ARG A 16 28.95 18.18 33.48
CA ARG A 16 28.49 16.96 32.82
C ARG A 16 28.55 17.07 31.30
N ARG A 17 28.29 18.25 30.73
CA ARG A 17 28.45 18.50 29.29
C ARG A 17 29.92 18.40 28.86
N ASP A 18 30.83 19.01 29.62
CA ASP A 18 32.25 19.05 29.29
C ASP A 18 32.91 17.67 29.43
N GLU A 19 32.49 16.88 30.42
CA GLU A 19 32.92 15.49 30.62
C GLU A 19 32.24 14.50 29.64
N GLY A 20 31.39 14.99 28.71
CA GLY A 20 30.69 14.15 27.74
C GLY A 20 29.62 13.23 28.35
N MET A 21 29.20 13.49 29.58
CA MET A 21 28.20 12.71 30.28
C MET A 21 26.80 12.99 29.74
N GLY A 22 25.97 11.97 29.82
CA GLY A 22 24.56 12.05 29.48
C GLY A 22 23.79 13.08 30.31
N LEU A 23 23.10 13.99 29.61
CA LEU A 23 22.20 15.01 30.20
C LEU A 23 20.71 14.60 30.11
N LYS A 24 20.41 13.43 29.56
CA LYS A 24 19.02 12.95 29.49
C LYS A 24 18.59 12.41 30.85
N ARG A 25 17.32 12.61 31.20
CA ARG A 25 16.72 12.09 32.44
C ARG A 25 17.05 10.61 32.70
N ARG A 26 17.01 9.77 31.66
CA ARG A 26 17.32 8.33 31.76
C ARG A 26 18.76 8.07 32.21
N GLU A 27 19.72 8.82 31.67
CA GLU A 27 21.17 8.69 31.96
C GLU A 27 21.51 9.21 33.37
N LEU A 28 20.70 10.11 33.92
CA LEU A 28 20.82 10.60 35.30
C LEU A 28 20.24 9.62 36.33
N THR A 29 19.26 8.81 35.92
CA THR A 29 18.58 7.84 36.81
C THR A 29 19.13 6.42 36.73
N VAL A 30 19.74 6.04 35.60
CA VAL A 30 20.21 4.66 35.35
C VAL A 30 21.58 4.70 34.65
N GLY A 31 22.59 4.04 35.22
CA GLY A 31 23.94 3.91 34.63
C GLY A 31 25.09 4.17 35.61
N ALA A 32 26.30 4.33 35.08
CA ALA A 32 27.53 4.55 35.86
C ALA A 32 27.66 5.98 36.45
N HIS A 33 26.98 6.96 35.86
CA HIS A 33 27.04 8.38 36.28
C HIS A 33 25.68 8.89 36.77
N THR A 34 25.01 8.10 37.60
CA THR A 34 23.71 8.44 38.17
C THR A 34 23.83 9.62 39.13
N ASP A 35 22.94 10.58 38.98
CA ASP A 35 22.82 11.70 39.91
C ASP A 35 21.35 12.11 40.11
N PRO A 36 20.61 11.35 40.95
CA PRO A 36 19.26 11.70 41.31
C PRO A 36 19.17 12.99 42.14
N ALA A 37 20.26 13.39 42.81
CA ALA A 37 20.30 14.60 43.63
C ALA A 37 20.26 15.85 42.75
N LEU A 38 20.96 15.83 41.60
CA LEU A 38 20.91 16.90 40.61
C LEU A 38 19.50 17.09 40.06
N LEU A 39 18.78 15.99 39.78
CA LEU A 39 17.41 16.07 39.26
C LEU A 39 16.45 16.71 40.27
N ARG A 40 16.60 16.40 41.57
CA ARG A 40 15.83 17.03 42.64
C ARG A 40 16.17 18.51 42.80
N ALA A 41 17.45 18.86 42.74
CA ALA A 41 17.90 20.24 42.81
C ALA A 41 17.41 21.08 41.63
N VAL A 42 17.42 20.52 40.41
CA VAL A 42 16.85 21.19 39.23
C VAL A 42 15.35 21.48 39.40
N ILE A 43 14.59 20.53 39.93
CA ILE A 43 13.16 20.75 40.19
C ILE A 43 12.96 21.83 41.27
N ARG A 44 13.80 21.84 42.31
CA ARG A 44 13.70 22.82 43.41
C ARG A 44 14.05 24.24 42.98
N GLU A 45 15.11 24.42 42.20
CA GLU A 45 15.67 25.75 41.88
C GLU A 45 15.15 26.33 40.55
N PHE A 46 14.80 25.48 39.57
CA PHE A 46 14.46 25.91 38.20
C PHE A 46 13.08 25.42 37.73
N GLU A 47 12.36 24.66 38.56
CA GLU A 47 11.06 24.02 38.29
C GLU A 47 11.05 22.97 37.16
N SER A 48 11.92 23.11 36.15
CA SER A 48 11.98 22.25 34.99
C SER A 48 13.41 22.04 34.47
N TRP A 49 13.65 20.85 33.90
CA TRP A 49 14.92 20.52 33.27
C TRP A 49 15.29 21.44 32.09
N PRO A 50 14.35 21.80 31.19
CA PRO A 50 14.64 22.77 30.13
C PRO A 50 15.07 24.14 30.66
N ALA A 51 14.47 24.63 31.74
CA ALA A 51 14.85 25.92 32.34
C ALA A 51 16.29 25.88 32.90
N ALA A 52 16.67 24.79 33.59
CA ALA A 52 18.03 24.61 34.08
C ALA A 52 19.06 24.46 32.94
N LEU A 53 18.71 23.78 31.85
CA LEU A 53 19.54 23.71 30.64
C LEU A 53 19.75 25.09 30.02
N GLN A 54 18.68 25.88 29.91
CA GLN A 54 18.74 27.24 29.38
C GLN A 54 19.62 28.14 30.25
N ALA A 55 19.49 28.06 31.58
CA ALA A 55 20.35 28.75 32.53
C ALA A 55 21.83 28.32 32.42
N ALA A 56 22.09 27.06 32.06
CA ALA A 56 23.42 26.55 31.78
C ALA A 56 23.95 26.88 30.36
N GLY A 57 23.23 27.68 29.58
CA GLY A 57 23.61 28.05 28.20
C GLY A 57 23.45 26.89 27.21
N ILE A 58 22.59 25.92 27.51
CA ILE A 58 22.24 24.80 26.66
C ILE A 58 20.82 25.03 26.16
N ASP A 59 20.67 25.34 24.87
CA ASP A 59 19.34 25.48 24.27
C ASP A 59 18.62 24.12 24.25
N PRO A 60 17.56 23.92 25.05
CA PRO A 60 16.83 22.65 25.11
C PRO A 60 15.95 22.42 23.86
N ALA A 61 15.63 23.48 23.12
CA ALA A 61 14.83 23.46 21.91
C ALA A 61 15.67 23.28 20.64
N ARG A 62 17.01 23.39 20.74
CA ARG A 62 17.94 23.05 19.65
C ARG A 62 17.87 21.56 19.35
N LYS A 63 16.84 21.18 18.58
CA LYS A 63 16.79 19.91 17.87
C LYS A 63 18.07 19.87 17.06
N ARG A 64 18.97 18.93 17.37
CA ARG A 64 20.07 18.62 16.45
C ARG A 64 19.43 18.47 15.08
N PRO A 65 19.90 19.16 14.03
CA PRO A 65 19.41 18.91 12.69
C PRO A 65 19.51 17.40 12.50
N ARG A 66 18.37 16.76 12.20
CA ARG A 66 18.40 15.36 11.79
C ARG A 66 19.20 15.40 10.51
N ALA A 67 20.49 15.04 10.56
CA ALA A 67 21.27 14.84 9.36
C ALA A 67 20.50 13.79 8.56
N PHE A 68 19.77 14.23 7.55
CA PHE A 68 19.02 13.34 6.71
C PHE A 68 20.07 12.71 5.80
N VAL A 69 20.38 11.44 6.02
CA VAL A 69 21.37 10.72 5.18
C VAL A 69 20.99 10.78 3.70
N TYR A 70 19.69 10.90 3.39
CA TYR A 70 19.17 11.06 2.05
C TYR A 70 18.31 12.33 1.95
N GLU A 71 18.92 13.43 1.51
CA GLU A 71 18.26 14.74 1.43
C GLU A 71 17.44 14.92 0.15
N ASN A 72 17.90 14.35 -0.95
CA ASN A 72 17.33 14.52 -2.29
C ASN A 72 16.93 13.18 -2.93
N GLU A 73 16.12 13.28 -3.99
CA GLU A 73 15.60 12.14 -4.75
C GLU A 73 16.70 11.32 -5.41
N LYS A 74 17.77 11.98 -5.90
CA LYS A 74 18.89 11.32 -6.56
C LYS A 74 19.64 10.36 -5.64
N ALA A 75 19.97 10.80 -4.42
CA ALA A 75 20.67 9.98 -3.43
C ALA A 75 19.86 8.74 -3.02
N VAL A 76 18.54 8.87 -2.92
CA VAL A 76 17.66 7.72 -2.68
C VAL A 76 17.64 6.78 -3.88
N ALA A 77 17.49 7.30 -5.09
CA ALA A 77 17.44 6.49 -6.31
C ALA A 77 18.77 5.75 -6.57
N GLU A 78 19.91 6.40 -6.35
CA GLU A 78 21.25 5.79 -6.45
C GLU A 78 21.40 4.64 -5.46
N ARG A 79 21.07 4.86 -4.19
CA ARG A 79 21.14 3.81 -3.17
C ARG A 79 20.22 2.62 -3.50
N VAL A 80 19.04 2.90 -4.04
CA VAL A 80 18.10 1.85 -4.49
C VAL A 80 18.70 1.04 -5.65
N ARG A 81 19.37 1.67 -6.61
CA ARG A 81 20.08 0.97 -7.70
C ARG A 81 21.26 0.15 -7.19
N GLU A 82 22.04 0.66 -6.24
CA GLU A 82 23.12 -0.10 -5.60
C GLU A 82 22.58 -1.36 -4.90
N LEU A 83 21.49 -1.24 -4.14
CA LEU A 83 20.86 -2.39 -3.50
C LEU A 83 20.35 -3.39 -4.54
N HIS A 84 19.88 -2.91 -5.69
CA HIS A 84 19.49 -3.78 -6.81
C HIS A 84 20.69 -4.55 -7.39
N THR A 85 21.80 -3.86 -7.68
CA THR A 85 23.01 -4.50 -8.24
C THR A 85 23.65 -5.47 -7.27
N GLN A 86 23.52 -5.24 -5.96
CA GLN A 86 23.98 -6.14 -4.91
C GLN A 86 23.05 -7.37 -4.70
N GLY A 87 21.95 -7.47 -5.44
CA GLY A 87 20.97 -8.55 -5.28
C GLY A 87 20.22 -8.48 -3.95
N SER A 88 20.23 -7.34 -3.27
CA SER A 88 19.53 -7.18 -1.99
C SER A 88 18.01 -7.14 -2.20
N PRO A 89 17.22 -7.70 -1.28
CA PRO A 89 15.76 -7.73 -1.42
C PRO A 89 15.16 -6.32 -1.31
N LEU A 90 14.68 -5.78 -2.43
CA LEU A 90 14.06 -4.45 -2.54
C LEU A 90 12.58 -4.40 -2.18
N ASN A 91 12.02 -5.48 -1.63
CA ASN A 91 10.64 -5.45 -1.16
C ASN A 91 10.52 -4.47 0.04
N ALA A 92 9.39 -3.76 0.11
CA ALA A 92 9.18 -2.71 1.11
C ALA A 92 9.35 -3.19 2.56
N THR A 93 9.09 -4.47 2.84
CA THR A 93 9.20 -5.03 4.18
C THR A 93 10.66 -5.25 4.57
N SER A 94 11.47 -5.79 3.66
CA SER A 94 12.91 -6.01 3.84
C SER A 94 13.63 -4.70 4.02
N VAL A 95 13.44 -3.74 3.10
CA VAL A 95 14.10 -2.43 3.17
C VAL A 95 13.70 -1.67 4.43
N ARG A 96 12.45 -1.77 4.89
CA ARG A 96 12.03 -1.15 6.17
C ARG A 96 12.76 -1.76 7.38
N LYS A 97 13.15 -3.03 7.32
CA LYS A 97 13.88 -3.72 8.40
C LYS A 97 15.38 -3.43 8.35
N THR A 98 15.99 -3.47 7.16
CA THR A 98 17.44 -3.30 6.97
C THR A 98 17.86 -1.84 6.86
N GLU A 99 17.10 -1.04 6.09
CA GLU A 99 17.45 0.32 5.64
C GLU A 99 16.27 1.29 5.89
N ASN A 100 15.82 1.38 7.15
CA ASN A 100 14.61 2.15 7.51
C ASN A 100 14.73 3.65 7.21
N THR A 101 15.94 4.21 7.27
CA THR A 101 16.23 5.61 6.93
C THR A 101 16.01 5.87 5.44
N LEU A 102 16.44 4.95 4.58
CA LEU A 102 16.18 4.97 3.14
C LEU A 102 14.69 4.87 2.86
N TYR A 103 14.00 3.90 3.47
CA TYR A 103 12.55 3.70 3.28
C TYR A 103 11.73 4.95 3.67
N LYS A 104 12.06 5.58 4.80
CA LYS A 104 11.39 6.80 5.25
C LYS A 104 11.66 7.99 4.32
N SER A 105 12.90 8.12 3.84
CA SER A 105 13.29 9.19 2.91
C SER A 105 12.59 9.01 1.56
N ALA A 106 12.55 7.79 1.04
CA ALA A 106 11.82 7.45 -0.19
C ALA A 106 10.33 7.78 -0.09
N ARG A 107 9.67 7.44 1.03
CA ARG A 107 8.26 7.80 1.25
C ARG A 107 8.03 9.30 1.36
N ARG A 108 8.97 10.04 1.97
CA ARG A 108 8.88 11.50 2.12
C ARG A 108 9.01 12.20 0.76
N LEU A 109 9.97 11.77 -0.05
CA LEU A 109 10.32 12.43 -1.31
C LEU A 109 9.40 11.98 -2.45
N PHE A 110 9.19 10.67 -2.63
CA PHE A 110 8.42 10.12 -3.76
C PHE A 110 6.96 9.75 -3.41
N GLY A 111 6.56 9.90 -2.14
CA GLY A 111 5.23 9.54 -1.63
C GLY A 111 5.03 8.05 -1.36
N SER A 112 5.59 7.16 -2.20
CA SER A 112 5.55 5.71 -1.99
C SER A 112 6.86 5.03 -2.40
N TRP A 113 7.12 3.86 -1.80
CA TRP A 113 8.27 3.02 -2.16
C TRP A 113 8.19 2.53 -3.61
N GLU A 114 6.98 2.19 -4.07
CA GLU A 114 6.72 1.75 -5.44
C GLU A 114 7.08 2.84 -6.45
N LYS A 115 6.64 4.10 -6.20
CA LYS A 115 7.00 5.24 -7.06
C LYS A 115 8.50 5.49 -7.08
N CYS A 116 9.17 5.35 -5.93
CA CYS A 116 10.62 5.46 -5.84
C CYS A 116 11.33 4.43 -6.72
N LEU A 117 10.86 3.17 -6.73
CA LEU A 117 11.42 2.12 -7.56
C LEU A 117 11.21 2.39 -9.05
N THR A 118 9.99 2.80 -9.44
CA THR A 118 9.68 3.16 -10.82
C THR A 118 10.55 4.32 -11.31
N LEU A 119 10.72 5.37 -10.50
CA LEU A 119 11.57 6.52 -10.84
C LEU A 119 13.06 6.20 -10.80
N ALA A 120 13.46 5.19 -10.01
CA ALA A 120 14.82 4.65 -10.04
C ALA A 120 15.11 3.80 -11.30
N GLY A 121 14.11 3.56 -12.15
CA GLY A 121 14.21 2.75 -13.36
C GLY A 121 14.01 1.25 -13.14
N LEU A 122 13.44 0.85 -12.01
CA LEU A 122 13.22 -0.55 -11.67
C LEU A 122 11.75 -0.91 -11.88
N SER A 123 11.50 -2.02 -12.58
CA SER A 123 10.14 -2.55 -12.71
C SER A 123 9.70 -3.14 -11.37
N CYS A 124 8.54 -2.70 -10.88
CA CYS A 124 8.00 -3.21 -9.62
C CYS A 124 7.58 -4.68 -9.68
N ASP A 125 7.50 -5.26 -10.88
CA ASP A 125 7.11 -6.65 -11.12
C ASP A 125 8.30 -7.61 -11.10
N GLU A 126 9.52 -7.09 -11.28
CA GLU A 126 10.77 -7.84 -11.21
C GLU A 126 11.24 -8.06 -9.76
N ILE A 127 10.59 -7.43 -8.78
CA ILE A 127 11.01 -7.48 -7.37
C ILE A 127 10.49 -8.76 -6.69
N PRO A 128 11.37 -9.68 -6.28
CA PRO A 128 10.97 -10.94 -5.67
C PRO A 128 10.23 -10.74 -4.34
N GLY A 129 9.14 -11.48 -4.14
CA GLY A 129 8.37 -11.49 -2.90
C GLY A 129 7.25 -10.44 -2.80
N LYS A 130 6.98 -9.69 -3.87
CA LYS A 130 5.77 -8.85 -3.94
C LYS A 130 4.54 -9.77 -4.12
N LYS A 131 3.67 -9.84 -3.11
CA LYS A 131 2.37 -10.51 -3.25
C LYS A 131 1.55 -9.72 -4.27
N GLN A 132 1.26 -10.32 -5.42
CA GLN A 132 0.32 -9.72 -6.37
C GLN A 132 -1.04 -9.56 -5.68
N PRO A 133 -1.72 -8.41 -5.87
CA PRO A 133 -3.06 -8.26 -5.34
C PRO A 133 -3.96 -9.32 -5.97
N ARG A 134 -4.77 -10.01 -5.15
CA ARG A 134 -5.73 -11.02 -5.62
C ARG A 134 -6.74 -10.45 -6.63
N PHE A 135 -6.97 -9.15 -6.58
CA PHE A 135 -7.85 -8.42 -7.47
C PHE A 135 -7.04 -7.29 -8.12
N ALA A 136 -6.75 -7.43 -9.41
CA ALA A 136 -5.97 -6.47 -10.19
C ALA A 136 -6.89 -5.51 -10.97
N GLY A 137 -8.08 -5.99 -11.38
CA GLY A 137 -9.03 -5.25 -12.20
C GLY A 137 -10.24 -4.67 -11.45
N LYS A 138 -10.86 -3.63 -12.02
CA LYS A 138 -12.16 -3.10 -11.57
C LYS A 138 -13.24 -4.17 -11.67
N GLU A 139 -13.29 -4.90 -12.77
CA GLU A 139 -14.29 -5.94 -13.06
C GLU A 139 -14.21 -7.10 -12.06
N GLU A 140 -13.02 -7.61 -11.78
CA GLU A 140 -12.81 -8.68 -10.78
C GLU A 140 -13.33 -8.30 -9.39
N ILE A 141 -13.17 -7.03 -9.00
CA ILE A 141 -13.68 -6.50 -7.73
C ILE A 141 -15.20 -6.45 -7.73
N LEU A 142 -15.81 -5.95 -8.82
CA LEU A 142 -17.26 -5.88 -8.95
C LEU A 142 -17.87 -7.29 -8.94
N GLU A 143 -17.25 -8.23 -9.66
CA GLU A 143 -17.67 -9.62 -9.71
C GLU A 143 -17.56 -10.31 -8.35
N ALA A 144 -16.46 -10.07 -7.61
CA ALA A 144 -16.29 -10.60 -6.26
C ALA A 144 -17.32 -10.03 -5.27
N ILE A 145 -17.69 -8.75 -5.42
CA ILE A 145 -18.76 -8.13 -4.62
C ILE A 145 -20.13 -8.72 -4.99
N CYS A 146 -20.45 -8.85 -6.29
CA CYS A 146 -21.68 -9.50 -6.76
C CYS A 146 -21.77 -10.95 -6.28
N GLY A 147 -20.67 -11.71 -6.33
CA GLY A 147 -20.58 -13.08 -5.84
C GLY A 147 -20.87 -13.19 -4.35
N ARG A 148 -20.33 -12.29 -3.51
CA ARG A 148 -20.68 -12.25 -2.08
C ARG A 148 -22.15 -11.92 -1.84
N LYS A 149 -22.73 -10.99 -2.61
CA LYS A 149 -24.15 -10.62 -2.51
C LYS A 149 -25.04 -11.83 -2.85
N LYS A 150 -24.77 -12.54 -3.95
CA LYS A 150 -25.49 -13.76 -4.36
C LYS A 150 -25.36 -14.89 -3.34
N ALA A 151 -24.20 -15.02 -2.70
CA ALA A 151 -23.95 -16.02 -1.66
C ALA A 151 -24.53 -15.64 -0.28
N GLY A 152 -25.25 -14.52 -0.16
CA GLY A 152 -25.81 -14.06 1.12
C GLY A 152 -24.76 -13.65 2.17
N LEU A 153 -23.52 -13.41 1.74
CA LEU A 153 -22.42 -13.06 2.63
C LEU A 153 -22.48 -11.58 3.05
N PRO A 154 -22.08 -11.25 4.29
CA PRO A 154 -22.10 -9.88 4.75
C PRO A 154 -21.13 -9.00 3.94
N LEU A 155 -21.67 -7.88 3.43
CA LEU A 155 -20.94 -6.81 2.73
C LEU A 155 -20.50 -5.68 3.67
N ASN A 156 -20.74 -5.81 4.98
CA ASN A 156 -20.32 -4.80 5.93
C ASN A 156 -18.78 -4.79 6.09
N ALA A 157 -18.23 -3.60 6.31
CA ALA A 157 -16.78 -3.41 6.41
C ALA A 157 -16.16 -4.23 7.55
N GLN A 158 -16.92 -4.47 8.62
CA GLN A 158 -16.45 -5.21 9.80
C GLN A 158 -16.22 -6.70 9.51
N ALA A 159 -17.14 -7.35 8.79
CA ALA A 159 -17.00 -8.76 8.40
C ALA A 159 -15.87 -8.96 7.39
N LEU A 160 -15.62 -7.98 6.53
CA LEU A 160 -14.54 -8.04 5.55
C LEU A 160 -13.15 -7.80 6.15
N ARG A 161 -13.03 -6.93 7.17
CA ARG A 161 -11.73 -6.58 7.77
C ARG A 161 -11.25 -7.55 8.85
N SER A 162 -12.15 -8.25 9.53
CA SER A 162 -11.81 -9.25 10.55
C SER A 162 -10.92 -10.34 9.94
N ARG A 163 -9.90 -10.84 10.65
CA ARG A 163 -9.08 -11.97 10.18
C ARG A 163 -9.50 -13.32 10.76
N GLU A 164 -10.47 -13.30 11.68
CA GLU A 164 -10.88 -14.44 12.49
C GLU A 164 -12.16 -15.10 11.95
N LYS A 165 -12.94 -14.37 11.16
CA LYS A 165 -14.19 -14.88 10.58
C LYS A 165 -13.91 -15.60 9.27
N ALA A 166 -14.47 -16.80 9.10
CA ALA A 166 -14.31 -17.60 7.89
C ALA A 166 -14.71 -16.86 6.60
N ASN A 167 -15.65 -15.92 6.71
CA ASN A 167 -16.17 -15.15 5.59
C ASN A 167 -15.42 -13.83 5.38
N CYS A 168 -14.24 -13.62 5.98
CA CYS A 168 -13.50 -12.38 5.76
C CYS A 168 -12.81 -12.34 4.39
N ASP A 169 -12.81 -11.16 3.76
CA ASP A 169 -11.94 -10.89 2.62
C ASP A 169 -11.33 -9.48 2.75
N PRO A 170 -10.27 -9.33 3.57
CA PRO A 170 -9.60 -8.04 3.72
C PRO A 170 -8.97 -7.58 2.41
N GLY A 171 -8.55 -8.52 1.55
CA GLY A 171 -7.96 -8.25 0.25
C GLY A 171 -8.93 -7.48 -0.64
N LEU A 172 -10.14 -8.01 -0.82
CA LEU A 172 -11.22 -7.39 -1.59
C LEU A 172 -11.55 -5.99 -1.07
N PHE A 173 -11.64 -5.83 0.26
CA PHE A 173 -11.96 -4.53 0.87
C PHE A 173 -10.90 -3.47 0.58
N TYR A 174 -9.62 -3.78 0.75
CA TYR A 174 -8.54 -2.82 0.55
C TYR A 174 -8.30 -2.52 -0.93
N THR A 175 -8.41 -3.51 -1.83
CA THR A 175 -8.29 -3.28 -3.28
C THR A 175 -9.47 -2.46 -3.80
N ALA A 176 -10.70 -2.76 -3.39
CA ALA A 176 -11.89 -1.99 -3.77
C ALA A 176 -11.78 -0.52 -3.33
N ARG A 177 -11.33 -0.27 -2.10
CA ARG A 177 -11.11 1.09 -1.62
C ARG A 177 -9.98 1.81 -2.37
N LYS A 178 -8.93 1.10 -2.78
CA LYS A 178 -7.83 1.68 -3.57
C LYS A 178 -8.30 2.14 -4.95
N ILE A 179 -9.17 1.36 -5.61
CA ILE A 179 -9.60 1.62 -6.99
C ILE A 179 -10.82 2.55 -7.07
N PHE A 180 -11.84 2.33 -6.23
CA PHE A 180 -13.09 3.10 -6.22
C PHE A 180 -13.10 4.25 -5.20
N GLY A 181 -12.00 4.40 -4.44
CA GLY A 181 -11.83 5.42 -3.39
C GLY A 181 -12.52 5.07 -2.06
N SER A 182 -13.71 4.44 -2.10
CA SER A 182 -14.41 3.98 -0.89
C SER A 182 -15.16 2.67 -1.11
N TRP A 183 -15.34 1.90 -0.04
CA TRP A 183 -16.11 0.65 -0.09
C TRP A 183 -17.58 0.86 -0.50
N PRO A 184 -18.31 1.87 0.03
CA PRO A 184 -19.68 2.13 -0.42
C PRO A 184 -19.78 2.44 -1.92
N LYS A 185 -18.81 3.19 -2.48
CA LYS A 185 -18.76 3.45 -3.93
C LYS A 185 -18.54 2.17 -4.74
N ALA A 186 -17.68 1.27 -4.26
CA ALA A 186 -17.47 -0.02 -4.89
C ALA A 186 -18.74 -0.90 -4.86
N VAL A 187 -19.48 -0.90 -3.74
CA VAL A 187 -20.74 -1.65 -3.61
C VAL A 187 -21.84 -1.05 -4.48
N GLN A 188 -21.92 0.28 -4.57
CA GLN A 188 -22.87 0.96 -5.46
C GLN A 188 -22.58 0.63 -6.93
N ALA A 189 -21.31 0.73 -7.35
CA ALA A 189 -20.88 0.35 -8.69
C ALA A 189 -21.16 -1.14 -8.97
N ALA A 190 -20.96 -2.00 -7.98
CA ALA A 190 -21.28 -3.42 -8.10
C ALA A 190 -22.79 -3.66 -8.19
N GLY A 191 -23.62 -2.92 -7.46
CA GLY A 191 -25.08 -2.99 -7.57
C GLY A 191 -25.58 -2.69 -8.98
N LEU A 192 -25.10 -1.58 -9.55
CA LEU A 192 -25.39 -1.21 -10.94
C LEU A 192 -24.89 -2.29 -11.92
N ALA A 193 -23.68 -2.80 -11.72
CA ALA A 193 -23.13 -3.86 -12.56
C ALA A 193 -23.88 -5.20 -12.43
N CYS A 194 -24.35 -5.59 -11.24
CA CYS A 194 -25.12 -6.83 -11.06
C CYS A 194 -26.55 -6.70 -11.65
N GLU A 195 -27.10 -5.49 -11.76
CA GLU A 195 -28.43 -5.23 -12.35
C GLU A 195 -28.37 -5.18 -13.88
N THR A 196 -27.27 -4.68 -14.45
CA THR A 196 -27.09 -4.60 -15.91
C THR A 196 -26.43 -5.83 -16.52
N ALA A 197 -25.83 -6.72 -15.72
CA ALA A 197 -25.15 -7.90 -16.24
C ALA A 197 -26.17 -8.96 -16.69
N PRO A 198 -26.26 -9.31 -17.99
CA PRO A 198 -26.93 -10.55 -18.38
C PRO A 198 -26.22 -11.71 -17.67
N GLU A 199 -26.99 -12.74 -17.31
CA GLU A 199 -26.57 -13.85 -16.48
C GLU A 199 -25.58 -14.76 -17.23
N TYR A 200 -24.37 -14.25 -17.48
CA TYR A 200 -23.35 -14.97 -18.24
C TYR A 200 -22.63 -15.94 -17.30
N LYS A 201 -22.80 -17.24 -17.57
CA LYS A 201 -22.09 -18.32 -16.87
C LYS A 201 -20.58 -18.12 -17.03
N ARG A 202 -19.88 -18.18 -15.89
CA ARG A 202 -18.42 -18.11 -15.81
C ARG A 202 -17.75 -19.25 -16.58
N SER A 203 -16.68 -18.95 -17.30
CA SER A 203 -15.53 -19.83 -17.44
C SER A 203 -14.25 -19.06 -17.14
N SER A 204 -13.61 -19.40 -16.03
CA SER A 204 -12.29 -18.93 -15.65
C SER A 204 -11.23 -19.79 -16.35
N ARG A 205 -10.94 -19.46 -17.61
CA ARG A 205 -9.71 -19.75 -18.38
C ARG A 205 -9.97 -19.30 -19.81
N GLY A 206 -9.27 -18.24 -20.24
CA GLY A 206 -9.10 -17.75 -21.61
C GLY A 206 -10.32 -17.86 -22.53
N PHE A 207 -10.98 -16.73 -22.80
CA PHE A 207 -11.96 -16.50 -23.87
C PHE A 207 -12.14 -17.68 -24.85
N LEU A 208 -12.96 -18.67 -24.46
CA LEU A 208 -13.43 -19.73 -25.34
C LEU A 208 -14.84 -19.29 -25.73
N TRP A 209 -14.91 -18.57 -26.84
CA TRP A 209 -16.19 -18.33 -27.52
C TRP A 209 -16.82 -19.70 -27.84
N ALA A 210 -18.15 -19.85 -27.83
CA ALA A 210 -18.82 -21.11 -28.18
C ALA A 210 -18.44 -21.61 -29.59
N TYR A 211 -18.10 -20.66 -30.45
CA TYR A 211 -17.60 -20.74 -31.83
C TYR A 211 -16.20 -20.06 -32.00
N PRO A 212 -15.14 -20.62 -31.43
CA PRO A 212 -13.85 -19.94 -31.26
C PRO A 212 -13.23 -19.44 -32.57
N SER A 213 -13.66 -19.98 -33.71
CA SER A 213 -13.26 -19.52 -35.04
C SER A 213 -14.45 -19.05 -35.89
N PRO A 214 -14.19 -18.20 -36.91
CA PRO A 214 -15.19 -17.85 -37.93
C PRO A 214 -15.79 -19.07 -38.64
N ALA A 215 -15.04 -20.18 -38.77
CA ALA A 215 -15.52 -21.41 -39.39
C ALA A 215 -16.59 -22.11 -38.56
N ASP A 216 -16.46 -22.08 -37.22
CA ASP A 216 -17.45 -22.66 -36.31
C ASP A 216 -18.77 -21.88 -36.36
N VAL A 217 -18.68 -20.55 -36.51
CA VAL A 217 -19.85 -19.68 -36.72
C VAL A 217 -20.56 -20.02 -38.03
N ILE A 218 -19.81 -20.20 -39.12
CA ILE A 218 -20.37 -20.57 -40.43
C ILE A 218 -21.04 -21.95 -40.38
N ALA A 219 -20.41 -22.93 -39.70
CA ALA A 219 -20.99 -24.27 -39.53
C ALA A 219 -22.32 -24.22 -38.76
N ALA A 220 -22.38 -23.44 -37.67
CA ALA A 220 -23.59 -23.27 -36.88
C ALA A 220 -24.71 -22.52 -37.62
N ILE A 221 -24.36 -21.56 -38.47
CA ILE A 221 -25.33 -20.88 -39.34
C ILE A 221 -25.90 -21.86 -40.37
N ARG A 222 -25.11 -22.79 -40.90
CA ARG A 222 -25.58 -23.83 -41.85
C ARG A 222 -26.51 -24.86 -41.21
N GLU A 223 -26.31 -25.16 -39.93
CA GLU A 223 -27.18 -26.06 -39.16
C GLU A 223 -28.48 -25.37 -38.68
N SER A 224 -28.47 -24.04 -38.64
CA SER A 224 -29.62 -23.21 -38.24
C SER A 224 -30.48 -22.81 -39.44
N THR A 225 -31.68 -22.29 -39.18
CA THR A 225 -32.55 -21.72 -40.22
C THR A 225 -31.93 -20.47 -40.86
N CYS A 226 -32.19 -20.24 -42.15
CA CYS A 226 -31.61 -19.13 -42.92
C CYS A 226 -32.07 -17.71 -42.49
N ARG A 227 -32.87 -17.59 -41.43
CA ARG A 227 -33.38 -16.32 -40.91
C ARG A 227 -32.63 -15.95 -39.64
N VAL A 228 -32.04 -14.75 -39.64
CA VAL A 228 -31.22 -14.25 -38.54
C VAL A 228 -32.05 -14.12 -37.25
N GLU A 229 -33.35 -13.85 -37.37
CA GLU A 229 -34.26 -13.68 -36.25
C GLU A 229 -34.35 -14.95 -35.38
N ASP A 230 -34.25 -16.11 -36.01
CA ASP A 230 -34.41 -17.42 -35.37
C ASP A 230 -33.10 -17.94 -34.76
N TRP A 231 -31.99 -17.23 -34.92
CA TRP A 231 -30.70 -17.65 -34.38
C TRP A 231 -30.65 -17.52 -32.85
N PRO A 232 -30.01 -18.46 -32.15
CA PRO A 232 -29.62 -18.32 -30.75
C PRO A 232 -28.83 -17.02 -30.51
N ASP A 233 -29.03 -16.37 -29.35
CA ASP A 233 -28.44 -15.05 -29.05
C ASP A 233 -26.89 -15.10 -29.02
N ASP A 234 -26.34 -16.22 -28.59
CA ASP A 234 -24.90 -16.52 -28.66
C ASP A 234 -24.41 -16.62 -30.11
N LEU A 235 -25.15 -17.23 -31.03
CA LEU A 235 -24.78 -17.24 -32.45
C LEU A 235 -24.83 -15.83 -33.08
N LYS A 236 -25.83 -15.01 -32.70
CA LYS A 236 -25.95 -13.61 -33.17
C LYS A 236 -24.80 -12.74 -32.68
N GLU A 237 -24.34 -12.96 -31.46
CA GLU A 237 -23.22 -12.22 -30.88
C GLU A 237 -21.88 -12.69 -31.49
N ALA A 238 -21.77 -13.97 -31.83
CA ALA A 238 -20.61 -14.57 -32.52
C ALA A 238 -20.41 -13.98 -33.91
N ALA A 239 -21.51 -13.91 -34.65
CA ALA A 239 -21.56 -13.34 -35.98
C ALA A 239 -21.16 -11.86 -35.97
N ARG A 240 -21.62 -11.10 -34.97
CA ARG A 240 -21.22 -9.68 -34.80
C ARG A 240 -19.75 -9.53 -34.45
N HIS A 241 -19.22 -10.39 -33.58
CA HIS A 241 -17.82 -10.33 -33.19
C HIS A 241 -16.86 -10.64 -34.34
N HIS A 242 -17.11 -11.72 -35.11
CA HIS A 242 -16.19 -12.19 -36.16
C HIS A 242 -16.41 -11.52 -37.52
N PHE A 243 -17.65 -11.14 -37.86
CA PHE A 243 -18.01 -10.60 -39.19
C PHE A 243 -18.53 -9.14 -39.14
N GLY A 244 -18.54 -8.53 -37.96
CA GLY A 244 -19.01 -7.16 -37.72
C GLY A 244 -20.54 -7.01 -37.68
N THR A 245 -21.26 -7.73 -38.55
CA THR A 245 -22.73 -7.76 -38.57
C THR A 245 -23.24 -9.19 -38.82
N THR A 246 -24.46 -9.48 -38.37
CA THR A 246 -25.12 -10.77 -38.64
C THR A 246 -25.39 -10.98 -40.13
N SER A 247 -25.68 -9.90 -40.87
CA SER A 247 -25.82 -9.92 -42.33
C SER A 247 -24.53 -10.31 -43.03
N ASN A 248 -23.38 -9.78 -42.61
CA ASN A 248 -22.08 -10.16 -43.18
C ASN A 248 -21.74 -11.62 -42.92
N ALA A 249 -22.09 -12.15 -41.74
CA ALA A 249 -21.91 -13.57 -41.44
C ALA A 249 -22.77 -14.47 -42.34
N LEU A 250 -24.00 -14.04 -42.65
CA LEU A 250 -24.90 -14.76 -43.56
C LEU A 250 -24.41 -14.73 -45.01
N VAL A 251 -23.84 -13.61 -45.45
CA VAL A 251 -23.17 -13.49 -46.76
C VAL A 251 -21.92 -14.37 -46.83
N ALA A 252 -21.17 -14.52 -45.73
CA ALA A 252 -19.97 -15.36 -45.68
C ALA A 252 -20.27 -16.88 -45.71
N VAL A 253 -21.55 -17.28 -45.58
CA VAL A 253 -21.99 -18.69 -45.62
C VAL A 253 -22.37 -19.12 -47.04
N GLN A 254 -22.76 -18.17 -47.91
CA GLN A 254 -23.12 -18.36 -49.32
C GLN A 254 -21.90 -18.68 -50.19
#